data_AF-A0A2T3G6H6-F1
#
_entry.id   AF-A0A2T3G6H6-F1
#
_cell.length_a   1.000
_cell.length_b   1.000
_cell.length_c   1.000
_cell.angle_alpha   90.00
_cell.angle_beta   90.00
_cell.angle_gamma   90.00
#
_symmetry.space_group_name_H-M   'P 1'
#
loop_
_entity.id
_entity.type
_entity.pdbx_description
1 polymer ?
#
loop_
_entity_poly.entity_id
_entity_poly.type
_entity_poly.pdbx_seq_one_letter_code
_entity_poly.pdbx_strand_id
1 'polypeptide(L)'
;MKKLISLLVLFLLCGCFPQSYQNIENKFKQDQCFKYHYQLLNKKQKQLYQIIYNIAHTRKQNIYIKEKQIDKVSKIVNAVLKDHPELFYIKEWSLNTNGLFNFEYSMKEKEILKDQKRIKKIVKQLKEDTQDLKSYQKIKYIYDDVITHCKYNEQAKYNQEIISVLINHQSVCSGYAKTMQYLLNQLHFKATFLTGKTIKGRKDKHAINMIKYDNDYYYIDATWGDLVLDDEEIINNNYLMFDSQTMKQMYDLDDHYKITKNDKHTYFKEEGLYFDLYQLNTLKAKINKNQRECYFQFSNEVYNDAKERLTKKGDAYRLIEGVDHIQYITNDQLKTIYLKW
;
A
#
# COMPACT_ATOMS: atom_id res chain seq x y z
N MET A 1 2.04 -12.25 -5.48
CA MET A 1 3.18 -13.16 -5.28
C MET A 1 3.67 -13.66 -6.64
N LYS A 2 4.90 -13.32 -7.01
CA LYS A 2 5.54 -13.78 -8.24
C LYS A 2 5.86 -15.27 -8.08
N LYS A 3 5.41 -16.10 -9.04
CA LYS A 3 5.63 -17.56 -9.00
C LYS A 3 7.13 -17.84 -9.17
N LEU A 4 7.63 -18.73 -8.33
CA LEU A 4 9.01 -19.22 -8.34
C LEU A 4 9.08 -20.38 -9.33
N ILE A 5 9.88 -20.30 -10.39
CA ILE A 5 10.14 -21.41 -11.31
C ILE A 5 11.62 -21.77 -11.25
N SER A 6 11.90 -22.97 -10.72
CA SER A 6 13.23 -23.59 -10.78
C SER A 6 13.40 -24.23 -12.16
N LEU A 7 13.98 -23.52 -13.13
CA LEU A 7 14.35 -24.11 -14.41
C LEU A 7 15.73 -24.80 -14.27
N LEU A 8 15.72 -26.13 -14.28
CA LEU A 8 16.91 -26.97 -14.36
C LEU A 8 17.32 -27.05 -15.83
N VAL A 9 18.22 -26.17 -16.27
CA VAL A 9 18.80 -26.24 -17.61
C VAL A 9 20.08 -27.06 -17.54
N LEU A 10 20.05 -28.26 -18.11
CA LEU A 10 21.23 -29.08 -18.35
C LEU A 10 22.00 -28.49 -19.54
N PHE A 11 23.12 -27.81 -19.29
CA PHE A 11 24.13 -27.55 -20.30
C PHE A 11 25.39 -28.32 -19.96
N LEU A 12 25.58 -29.43 -20.67
CA LEU A 12 26.88 -30.05 -20.88
C LEU A 12 27.65 -29.16 -21.86
N LEU A 13 28.76 -28.57 -21.39
CA LEU A 13 30.03 -28.43 -22.13
C LEU A 13 31.05 -27.75 -21.20
N CYS A 14 32.14 -28.48 -20.94
CA CYS A 14 33.25 -28.10 -20.10
C CYS A 14 34.01 -26.91 -20.67
N GLY A 15 34.00 -25.80 -19.94
CA GLY A 15 34.93 -24.69 -20.08
C GLY A 15 35.01 -23.95 -18.76
N CYS A 16 36.02 -24.23 -17.94
CA CYS A 16 36.31 -23.45 -16.73
C CYS A 16 36.83 -22.07 -17.14
N PHE A 17 35.92 -21.17 -17.52
CA PHE A 17 36.23 -19.75 -17.56
C PHE A 17 36.35 -19.24 -16.12
N PRO A 18 37.38 -18.44 -15.79
CA PRO A 18 37.50 -17.83 -14.47
C PRO A 18 36.25 -17.00 -14.19
N GLN A 19 35.63 -17.24 -13.04
CA GLN A 19 34.41 -16.56 -12.60
C GLN A 19 34.71 -15.06 -12.43
N SER A 20 34.31 -14.26 -13.41
CA SER A 20 34.50 -12.81 -13.37
C SER A 20 33.31 -12.15 -12.68
N TYR A 21 33.59 -11.45 -11.57
CA TYR A 21 32.60 -10.59 -10.92
C TYR A 21 32.55 -9.28 -11.69
N GLN A 22 31.48 -9.06 -12.45
CA GLN A 22 31.29 -7.79 -13.14
C GLN A 22 31.21 -6.64 -12.14
N ASN A 23 31.94 -5.55 -12.42
CA ASN A 23 31.80 -4.32 -11.65
C ASN A 23 30.43 -3.68 -11.98
N ILE A 24 29.61 -3.45 -10.96
CA ILE A 24 28.28 -2.84 -11.10
C ILE A 24 28.35 -1.47 -10.49
N GLU A 25 27.94 -0.46 -11.26
CA GLU A 25 27.88 0.91 -10.78
C GLU A 25 27.02 1.00 -9.52
N ASN A 26 27.56 1.65 -8.48
CA ASN A 26 26.87 1.75 -7.20
C ASN A 26 25.84 2.89 -7.20
N LYS A 27 24.66 2.61 -7.73
CA LYS A 27 23.51 3.53 -7.75
C LYS A 27 22.82 3.65 -6.39
N PHE A 28 22.98 2.67 -5.51
CA PHE A 28 22.38 2.67 -4.17
C PHE A 28 22.73 3.89 -3.31
N LYS A 29 23.92 4.50 -3.50
CA LYS A 29 24.32 5.70 -2.76
C LYS A 29 23.43 6.92 -3.04
N GLN A 30 22.80 6.97 -4.21
CA GLN A 30 21.94 8.08 -4.64
C GLN A 30 20.47 7.83 -4.30
N ASP A 31 20.14 6.63 -3.83
CA ASP A 31 18.78 6.22 -3.53
C ASP A 31 18.26 6.85 -2.22
N GLN A 32 17.19 7.64 -2.34
CA GLN A 32 16.56 8.37 -1.24
C GLN A 32 15.29 7.68 -0.71
N CYS A 33 14.92 6.49 -1.22
CA CYS A 33 13.73 5.78 -0.79
C CYS A 33 13.76 5.43 0.71
N PHE A 34 12.58 5.44 1.34
CA PHE A 34 12.40 4.97 2.71
C PHE A 34 12.48 3.44 2.73
N LYS A 35 13.71 2.91 2.79
CA LYS A 35 14.05 1.48 2.73
C LYS A 35 13.77 0.80 4.07
N TYR A 36 12.50 0.54 4.40
CA TYR A 36 12.09 -0.05 5.67
C TYR A 36 12.62 -1.48 5.82
N HIS A 37 12.46 -2.32 4.79
CA HIS A 37 12.89 -3.72 4.83
C HIS A 37 14.42 -3.82 4.92
N TYR A 38 15.15 -2.95 4.21
CA TYR A 38 16.61 -2.82 4.36
C TYR A 38 17.05 -2.53 5.81
N GLN A 39 16.32 -1.69 6.55
CA GLN A 39 16.71 -1.32 7.91
C GLN A 39 16.72 -2.52 8.87
N LEU A 40 15.85 -3.49 8.64
CA LEU A 40 15.72 -4.74 9.41
C LEU A 40 16.87 -5.73 9.15
N LEU A 41 17.65 -5.53 8.09
CA LEU A 41 18.71 -6.45 7.68
C LEU A 41 20.01 -6.25 8.49
N ASN A 42 20.71 -7.36 8.72
CA ASN A 42 22.06 -7.34 9.28
C ASN A 42 23.11 -6.87 8.24
N LYS A 43 24.35 -6.65 8.68
CA LYS A 43 25.43 -6.10 7.84
C LYS A 43 25.68 -6.90 6.54
N LYS A 44 25.72 -8.24 6.62
CA LYS A 44 25.96 -9.11 5.44
C LYS A 44 24.77 -9.06 4.47
N GLN A 45 23.56 -9.11 5.00
CA GLN A 45 22.33 -9.00 4.22
C GLN A 45 22.20 -7.65 3.51
N LYS A 46 22.58 -6.55 4.17
CA LYS A 46 22.62 -5.21 3.58
C LYS A 46 23.57 -5.12 2.38
N GLN A 47 24.72 -5.80 2.45
CA GLN A 47 25.65 -5.85 1.30
C GLN A 47 25.03 -6.58 0.11
N LEU A 48 24.39 -7.74 0.35
CA LEU A 48 23.69 -8.47 -0.71
C LEU A 48 22.52 -7.65 -1.28
N TYR A 49 21.76 -6.97 -0.43
CA TYR A 49 20.67 -6.08 -0.85
C TYR A 49 21.17 -5.02 -1.84
N GLN A 50 22.28 -4.34 -1.52
CA GLN A 50 22.85 -3.31 -2.40
C GLN A 50 23.27 -3.89 -3.76
N ILE A 51 23.83 -5.10 -3.77
CA ILE A 51 24.19 -5.80 -5.02
C ILE A 51 22.92 -6.07 -5.83
N ILE A 52 21.90 -6.69 -5.23
CA ILE A 52 20.64 -7.03 -5.90
C ILE A 52 19.93 -5.76 -6.42
N TYR A 53 19.87 -4.69 -5.61
CA TYR A 53 19.34 -3.40 -6.04
C TYR A 53 20.10 -2.85 -7.25
N ASN A 54 21.44 -2.84 -7.21
CA ASN A 54 22.22 -2.30 -8.33
C ASN A 54 22.04 -3.13 -9.60
N ILE A 55 21.93 -4.46 -9.50
CA ILE A 55 21.60 -5.35 -10.65
C ILE A 55 20.24 -4.95 -11.24
N ALA A 56 19.20 -4.84 -10.40
CA ALA A 56 17.85 -4.45 -10.79
C ALA A 56 17.80 -3.05 -11.45
N HIS A 57 18.47 -2.09 -10.85
CA HIS A 57 18.45 -0.69 -11.27
C HIS A 57 19.21 -0.49 -12.59
N THR A 58 20.40 -1.09 -12.71
CA THR A 58 21.23 -1.02 -13.94
C THR A 58 20.76 -1.99 -15.02
N ARG A 59 19.80 -2.85 -14.70
CA ARG A 59 19.23 -3.89 -15.56
C ARG A 59 20.25 -4.90 -16.10
N LYS A 60 21.43 -5.01 -15.48
CA LYS A 60 22.46 -5.97 -15.90
C LYS A 60 21.95 -7.40 -15.76
N GLN A 61 22.47 -8.28 -16.63
CA GLN A 61 22.16 -9.70 -16.64
C GLN A 61 23.43 -10.52 -16.43
N ASN A 62 23.24 -11.78 -16.06
CA ASN A 62 24.24 -12.81 -15.88
C ASN A 62 25.32 -12.43 -14.87
N ILE A 63 24.88 -12.01 -13.68
CA ILE A 63 25.76 -11.53 -12.62
C ILE A 63 26.05 -12.63 -11.62
N TYR A 64 27.32 -12.94 -11.39
CA TYR A 64 27.70 -13.85 -10.32
C TYR A 64 27.65 -13.15 -8.95
N ILE A 65 26.91 -13.74 -8.01
CA ILE A 65 26.84 -13.31 -6.62
C ILE A 65 27.45 -14.37 -5.68
N LYS A 66 27.98 -13.92 -4.54
CA LYS A 66 28.67 -14.79 -3.58
C LYS A 66 27.72 -15.72 -2.80
N GLU A 67 26.53 -15.24 -2.46
CA GLU A 67 25.52 -16.03 -1.76
C GLU A 67 24.78 -16.90 -2.77
N LYS A 68 24.81 -18.22 -2.55
CA LYS A 68 24.27 -19.23 -3.47
C LYS A 68 23.01 -19.90 -2.92
N GLN A 69 22.68 -19.71 -1.65
CA GLN A 69 21.49 -20.28 -1.04
C GLN A 69 20.25 -19.51 -1.48
N ILE A 70 19.39 -20.17 -2.27
CA ILE A 70 18.22 -19.56 -2.88
C ILE A 70 17.28 -18.89 -1.86
N ASP A 71 17.07 -19.50 -0.68
CA ASP A 71 16.19 -18.94 0.35
C ASP A 71 16.74 -17.64 0.95
N LYS A 72 18.06 -17.56 1.10
CA LYS A 72 18.71 -16.34 1.59
C LYS A 72 18.63 -15.22 0.54
N VAL A 73 18.87 -15.56 -0.74
CA VAL A 73 18.75 -14.59 -1.84
C VAL A 73 17.30 -14.15 -2.02
N SER A 74 16.34 -15.07 -1.95
CA SER A 74 14.90 -14.80 -2.04
C SER A 74 14.42 -13.78 -1.01
N LYS A 75 14.84 -13.95 0.26
CA LYS A 75 14.55 -12.97 1.32
C LYS A 75 15.06 -11.57 0.97
N ILE A 76 16.24 -11.46 0.38
CA ILE A 76 16.83 -10.17 -0.01
C ILE A 76 16.19 -9.58 -1.27
N VAL A 77 15.90 -10.40 -2.28
CA VAL A 77 15.17 -9.96 -3.48
C VAL A 77 13.79 -9.42 -3.07
N ASN A 78 13.08 -10.13 -2.20
CA ASN A 78 11.79 -9.66 -1.68
C ASN A 78 11.91 -8.32 -0.94
N ALA A 79 12.93 -8.15 -0.08
CA ALA A 79 13.17 -6.88 0.59
C ALA A 79 13.42 -5.72 -0.40
N VAL A 80 14.23 -5.96 -1.44
CA VAL A 80 14.49 -4.96 -2.51
C VAL A 80 13.19 -4.61 -3.23
N LEU A 81 12.41 -5.60 -3.68
CA LEU A 81 11.18 -5.36 -4.45
C LEU A 81 10.06 -4.73 -3.61
N LYS A 82 10.05 -4.91 -2.29
CA LYS A 82 9.12 -4.23 -1.38
C LYS A 82 9.53 -2.78 -1.12
N ASP A 83 10.82 -2.50 -0.96
CA ASP A 83 11.31 -1.13 -0.71
C ASP A 83 11.30 -0.26 -1.97
N HIS A 84 11.36 -0.87 -3.17
CA HIS A 84 11.55 -0.17 -4.45
C HIS A 84 10.43 -0.42 -5.49
N PRO A 85 9.21 0.13 -5.29
CA PRO A 85 8.11 0.04 -6.25
C PRO A 85 8.43 0.58 -7.66
N GLU A 86 9.42 1.47 -7.79
CA GLU A 86 9.91 2.01 -9.06
C GLU A 86 10.57 0.97 -9.96
N LEU A 87 10.90 -0.21 -9.43
CA LEU A 87 11.39 -1.37 -10.17
C LEU A 87 10.25 -2.21 -10.78
N PHE A 88 9.17 -1.56 -11.20
CA PHE A 88 7.93 -2.15 -11.72
C PHE A 88 8.11 -3.11 -12.91
N TYR A 89 9.26 -3.05 -13.55
CA TYR A 89 9.59 -3.81 -14.75
C TYR A 89 10.22 -5.18 -14.47
N ILE A 90 10.48 -5.53 -13.20
CA ILE A 90 10.99 -6.86 -12.84
C ILE A 90 9.84 -7.86 -12.80
N LYS A 91 9.90 -8.90 -13.63
CA LYS A 91 8.91 -9.97 -13.67
C LYS A 91 9.26 -11.08 -12.70
N GLU A 92 10.45 -11.65 -12.87
CA GLU A 92 10.95 -12.84 -12.17
C GLU A 92 12.45 -12.71 -11.95
N TRP A 93 13.02 -13.64 -11.19
CA TRP A 93 14.45 -13.75 -10.98
C TRP A 93 14.87 -15.21 -10.88
N SER A 94 16.14 -15.48 -11.16
CA SER A 94 16.72 -16.82 -11.03
C SER A 94 18.10 -16.78 -10.42
N LEU A 95 18.46 -17.88 -9.78
CA LEU A 95 19.78 -18.14 -9.22
C LEU A 95 20.13 -19.60 -9.48
N ASN A 96 21.27 -19.85 -10.12
CA ASN A 96 21.77 -21.21 -10.27
C ASN A 96 22.77 -21.59 -9.17
N THR A 97 23.15 -22.86 -9.13
CA THR A 97 24.08 -23.44 -8.15
C THR A 97 25.49 -22.81 -8.18
N ASN A 98 25.87 -22.19 -9.30
CA ASN A 98 27.14 -21.50 -9.46
C ASN A 98 27.09 -20.04 -8.97
N GLY A 99 25.92 -19.55 -8.55
CA GLY A 99 25.70 -18.18 -8.12
C GLY A 99 25.41 -17.20 -9.26
N LEU A 100 25.10 -17.69 -10.46
CA LEU A 100 24.66 -16.84 -11.57
C LEU A 100 23.23 -16.36 -11.28
N PHE A 101 23.10 -15.06 -11.07
CA PHE A 101 21.87 -14.37 -10.74
C PHE A 101 21.36 -13.55 -11.94
N ASN A 102 20.05 -13.59 -12.16
CA ASN A 102 19.38 -12.90 -13.25
C ASN A 102 18.02 -12.34 -12.82
N PHE A 103 17.65 -11.18 -13.38
CA PHE A 103 16.27 -10.72 -13.43
C PHE A 103 15.70 -10.93 -14.84
N GLU A 104 14.47 -11.40 -14.90
CA GLU A 104 13.63 -11.33 -16.10
C GLU A 104 12.79 -10.05 -16.04
N TYR A 105 12.71 -9.34 -17.17
CA TYR A 105 11.97 -8.08 -17.27
C TYR A 105 10.67 -8.26 -18.05
N SER A 106 9.60 -7.65 -17.57
CA SER A 106 8.25 -7.73 -18.16
C SER A 106 8.03 -6.77 -19.34
N MET A 107 9.04 -5.94 -19.66
CA MET A 107 8.95 -4.81 -20.60
C MET A 107 10.31 -4.57 -21.26
N LYS A 108 10.30 -3.99 -22.47
CA LYS A 108 11.53 -3.55 -23.14
C LYS A 108 12.06 -2.25 -22.53
N GLU A 109 13.37 -2.02 -22.62
CA GLU A 109 14.01 -0.82 -22.04
C GLU A 109 13.38 0.50 -22.50
N LYS A 110 13.03 0.61 -23.78
CA LYS A 110 12.33 1.79 -24.33
C LYS A 110 10.99 2.05 -23.64
N GLU A 111 10.24 1.01 -23.30
CA GLU A 111 8.94 1.12 -22.60
C GLU A 111 9.16 1.51 -21.14
N ILE A 112 10.15 0.89 -20.47
CA ILE A 112 10.53 1.25 -19.10
C ILE A 112 10.86 2.74 -19.01
N LEU A 113 11.73 3.25 -19.90
CA LEU A 113 12.12 4.66 -19.91
C LEU A 113 10.93 5.58 -20.22
N LYS A 114 9.99 5.16 -21.07
CA LYS A 114 8.76 5.90 -21.38
C LYS A 114 7.88 6.02 -20.14
N ASP A 115 7.60 4.91 -19.46
CA ASP A 115 6.70 4.91 -18.29
C ASP A 115 7.36 5.57 -17.08
N GLN A 116 8.68 5.47 -16.89
CA GLN A 116 9.41 6.26 -15.90
C GLN A 116 9.26 7.77 -16.11
N LYS A 117 9.26 8.27 -17.36
CA LYS A 117 9.00 9.68 -17.66
C LYS A 117 7.56 10.08 -17.32
N ARG A 118 6.59 9.21 -17.60
CA ARG A 118 5.17 9.45 -17.26
C ARG A 118 4.97 9.52 -15.75
N ILE A 119 5.52 8.56 -15.01
CA ILE A 119 5.48 8.55 -13.54
C ILE A 119 6.10 9.84 -12.97
N LYS A 120 7.26 10.28 -13.49
CA LYS A 120 7.87 11.55 -13.06
C LYS A 120 6.95 12.75 -13.27
N LYS A 121 6.19 12.80 -14.37
CA LYS A 121 5.21 13.86 -14.62
C LYS A 121 4.06 13.81 -13.61
N ILE A 122 3.53 12.63 -13.32
CA ILE A 122 2.47 12.44 -12.31
C ILE A 122 2.95 12.89 -10.93
N VAL A 123 4.15 12.46 -10.52
CA VAL A 123 4.75 12.88 -9.24
C VAL A 123 4.98 14.39 -9.18
N LYS A 124 5.37 15.01 -10.29
CA LYS A 124 5.52 16.47 -10.36
C LYS A 124 4.17 17.16 -10.12
N GLN A 125 3.11 16.72 -10.81
CA GLN A 125 1.76 17.27 -10.64
C GLN A 125 1.27 17.08 -9.20
N LEU A 126 1.41 15.87 -8.65
CA LEU A 126 1.04 15.58 -7.26
C LEU A 126 1.72 16.53 -6.27
N LYS A 127 3.02 16.85 -6.48
CA LYS A 127 3.75 17.79 -5.63
C LYS A 127 3.22 19.21 -5.73
N GLU A 128 2.80 19.63 -6.92
CA GLU A 128 2.17 20.94 -7.15
C GLU A 128 0.78 20.99 -6.49
N ASP A 129 -0.07 19.99 -6.72
CA ASP A 129 -1.43 19.91 -6.18
C ASP A 129 -1.46 19.88 -4.63
N THR A 130 -0.42 19.30 -4.03
CA THR A 130 -0.33 19.11 -2.58
C THR A 130 0.60 20.09 -1.88
N GLN A 131 1.11 21.12 -2.57
CA GLN A 131 2.17 21.98 -2.02
C GLN A 131 1.72 22.70 -0.73
N ASP A 132 0.50 23.25 -0.73
CA ASP A 132 -0.06 24.07 0.35
C ASP A 132 -0.84 23.27 1.40
N LEU A 133 -0.99 21.95 1.18
CA LEU A 133 -1.69 21.07 2.11
C LEU A 133 -0.84 20.78 3.36
N LYS A 134 -1.49 20.61 4.51
CA LYS A 134 -0.83 20.08 5.71
C LYS A 134 -0.53 18.60 5.55
N SER A 135 0.40 18.08 6.35
CA SER A 135 0.88 16.70 6.23
C SER A 135 -0.22 15.63 6.19
N TYR A 136 -1.22 15.73 7.06
CA TYR A 136 -2.36 14.79 7.05
C TYR A 136 -3.16 14.90 5.74
N GLN A 137 -3.46 16.12 5.30
CA GLN A 137 -4.20 16.38 4.07
C GLN A 137 -3.48 15.86 2.83
N LYS A 138 -2.13 15.86 2.80
CA LYS A 138 -1.36 15.23 1.72
C LYS A 138 -1.56 13.71 1.66
N ILE A 139 -1.61 13.06 2.82
CA ILE A 139 -1.83 11.61 2.92
C ILE A 139 -3.24 11.28 2.42
N LYS A 140 -4.25 12.02 2.89
CA LYS A 140 -5.64 11.86 2.44
C LYS A 140 -5.78 12.13 0.94
N TYR A 141 -5.18 13.20 0.43
CA TYR A 141 -5.20 13.52 -1.01
C TYR A 141 -4.67 12.37 -1.85
N ILE A 142 -3.52 11.78 -1.49
CA ILE A 142 -2.96 10.63 -2.22
C ILE A 142 -3.89 9.42 -2.16
N TYR A 143 -4.47 9.15 -0.99
CA TYR A 143 -5.42 8.05 -0.81
C TYR A 143 -6.64 8.21 -1.71
N ASP A 144 -7.25 9.39 -1.69
CA ASP A 144 -8.41 9.72 -2.49
C ASP A 144 -8.07 9.65 -4.00
N ASP A 145 -6.98 10.30 -4.42
CA ASP A 145 -6.52 10.34 -5.82
C ASP A 145 -6.25 8.95 -6.40
N VAL A 146 -5.60 8.07 -5.63
CA VAL A 146 -5.32 6.69 -6.06
C VAL A 146 -6.60 5.88 -6.23
N ILE A 147 -7.58 6.05 -5.34
CA ILE A 147 -8.85 5.31 -5.38
C ILE A 147 -9.73 5.83 -6.50
N THR A 148 -9.89 7.15 -6.64
CA THR A 148 -10.72 7.76 -7.68
C THR A 148 -10.23 7.43 -9.10
N HIS A 149 -8.91 7.30 -9.29
CA HIS A 149 -8.33 7.09 -10.61
C HIS A 149 -7.92 5.63 -10.90
N CYS A 150 -8.30 4.66 -10.07
CA CYS A 150 -7.98 3.26 -10.31
C CYS A 150 -9.12 2.35 -9.87
N LYS A 151 -9.41 1.31 -10.68
CA LYS A 151 -10.41 0.29 -10.35
C LYS A 151 -9.77 -1.05 -10.02
N TYR A 152 -10.32 -1.77 -9.05
CA TYR A 152 -9.90 -3.13 -8.79
C TYR A 152 -10.19 -4.06 -9.98
N ASN A 153 -9.15 -4.72 -10.51
CA ASN A 153 -9.25 -5.67 -11.62
C ASN A 153 -8.13 -6.72 -11.56
N GLU A 154 -8.49 -7.98 -11.28
CA GLU A 154 -7.55 -9.10 -11.21
C GLU A 154 -6.91 -9.47 -12.55
N GLN A 155 -7.53 -9.09 -13.67
CA GLN A 155 -7.04 -9.37 -15.02
C GLN A 155 -6.21 -8.22 -15.60
N ALA A 156 -6.02 -7.12 -14.85
CA ALA A 156 -5.28 -5.96 -15.34
C ALA A 156 -3.81 -6.29 -15.63
N LYS A 157 -3.28 -5.69 -16.70
CA LYS A 157 -1.87 -5.85 -17.08
C LYS A 157 -0.98 -5.22 -15.99
N TYR A 158 0.01 -5.98 -15.53
CA TYR A 158 0.95 -5.56 -14.49
C TYR A 158 0.28 -5.21 -13.14
N ASN A 159 -0.88 -5.79 -12.83
CA ASN A 159 -1.72 -5.50 -11.65
C ASN A 159 -1.02 -5.54 -10.26
N GLN A 160 0.23 -6.00 -10.17
CA GLN A 160 1.01 -5.99 -8.93
C GLN A 160 2.04 -4.86 -8.86
N GLU A 161 2.04 -3.92 -9.81
CA GLU A 161 3.08 -2.89 -9.98
C GLU A 161 2.49 -1.48 -10.15
N ILE A 162 3.26 -0.43 -9.84
CA ILE A 162 2.75 0.96 -9.79
C ILE A 162 2.18 1.47 -11.11
N ILE A 163 2.67 0.96 -12.25
CA ILE A 163 2.15 1.34 -13.57
C ILE A 163 0.71 0.87 -13.82
N SER A 164 0.26 -0.18 -13.11
CA SER A 164 -1.13 -0.62 -13.24
C SER A 164 -2.11 0.39 -12.65
N VAL A 165 -1.72 1.09 -11.59
CA VAL A 165 -2.51 2.18 -10.98
C VAL A 165 -2.26 3.50 -11.71
N LEU A 166 -1.01 3.96 -11.77
CA LEU A 166 -0.66 5.32 -12.24
C LEU A 166 -0.86 5.54 -13.75
N ILE A 167 -0.93 4.46 -14.52
CA ILE A 167 -0.91 4.52 -15.99
C ILE A 167 -2.06 3.74 -16.61
N ASN A 168 -2.37 2.54 -16.11
CA ASN A 168 -3.45 1.71 -16.64
C ASN A 168 -4.78 1.91 -15.90
N HIS A 169 -4.79 2.57 -14.75
CA HIS A 169 -5.97 2.86 -13.94
C HIS A 169 -6.76 1.62 -13.50
N GLN A 170 -6.10 0.45 -13.43
CA GLN A 170 -6.72 -0.82 -13.06
C GLN A 170 -5.69 -1.74 -12.39
N SER A 171 -5.98 -2.26 -11.20
CA SER A 171 -4.97 -2.97 -10.40
C SER A 171 -5.55 -3.95 -9.36
N VAL A 172 -4.67 -4.64 -8.62
CA VAL A 172 -5.03 -5.41 -7.41
C VAL A 172 -4.31 -4.87 -6.18
N CYS A 173 -4.55 -5.47 -5.01
CA CYS A 173 -4.00 -5.05 -3.71
C CYS A 173 -2.52 -4.66 -3.74
N SER A 174 -1.69 -5.45 -4.43
CA SER A 174 -0.27 -5.16 -4.51
C SER A 174 0.06 -3.88 -5.29
N GLY A 175 -0.68 -3.56 -6.35
CA GLY A 175 -0.44 -2.35 -7.14
C GLY A 175 -0.92 -1.09 -6.42
N TYR A 176 -2.08 -1.13 -5.75
CA TYR A 176 -2.54 -0.05 -4.87
C TYR A 176 -1.52 0.24 -3.77
N ALA A 177 -1.15 -0.78 -2.98
CA ALA A 177 -0.26 -0.59 -1.84
C ALA A 177 1.16 -0.12 -2.26
N LYS A 178 1.69 -0.62 -3.38
CA LYS A 178 2.97 -0.12 -3.92
C LYS A 178 2.87 1.32 -4.41
N THR A 179 1.74 1.70 -5.01
CA THR A 179 1.53 3.07 -5.51
C THR A 179 1.40 4.05 -4.36
N MET A 180 0.61 3.71 -3.34
CA MET A 180 0.52 4.46 -2.08
C MET A 180 1.90 4.66 -1.46
N GLN A 181 2.68 3.60 -1.25
CA GLN A 181 4.06 3.71 -0.76
C GLN A 181 4.90 4.66 -1.62
N TYR A 182 4.87 4.47 -2.94
CA TYR A 182 5.70 5.23 -3.86
C TYR A 182 5.38 6.73 -3.77
N LEU A 183 4.11 7.12 -3.91
CA LEU A 183 3.68 8.51 -3.89
C LEU A 183 3.91 9.18 -2.52
N LEU A 184 3.60 8.48 -1.42
CA LEU A 184 3.86 8.97 -0.06
C LEU A 184 5.37 9.22 0.16
N ASN A 185 6.23 8.30 -0.29
CA ASN A 185 7.68 8.46 -0.19
C ASN A 185 8.18 9.63 -1.06
N GLN A 186 7.55 9.92 -2.21
CA GLN A 186 7.88 11.10 -3.03
C GLN A 186 7.59 12.43 -2.30
N LEU A 187 6.66 12.43 -1.34
CA LEU A 187 6.36 13.55 -0.45
C LEU A 187 7.07 13.45 0.91
N HIS A 188 8.11 12.61 1.01
CA HIS A 188 8.95 12.43 2.20
C HIS A 188 8.25 11.80 3.42
N PHE A 189 7.07 11.22 3.23
CA PHE A 189 6.49 10.35 4.25
C PHE A 189 7.25 9.03 4.30
N LYS A 190 7.29 8.44 5.49
CA LYS A 190 7.95 7.16 5.72
C LYS A 190 6.90 6.05 5.63
N ALA A 191 6.57 5.65 4.40
CA ALA A 191 5.58 4.62 4.12
C ALA A 191 6.23 3.34 3.57
N THR A 192 5.72 2.18 3.98
CA THR A 192 6.20 0.87 3.54
C THR A 192 5.06 -0.06 3.18
N PHE A 193 5.27 -0.86 2.14
CA PHE A 193 4.43 -1.96 1.72
C PHE A 193 4.64 -3.16 2.64
N LEU A 194 3.53 -3.73 3.10
CA LEU A 194 3.47 -4.91 3.93
C LEU A 194 2.55 -5.95 3.27
N THR A 195 2.87 -7.22 3.44
CA THR A 195 2.06 -8.35 2.96
C THR A 195 1.61 -9.23 4.10
N GLY A 196 0.47 -9.89 3.91
CA GLY A 196 -0.06 -10.87 4.83
C GLY A 196 -1.27 -11.57 4.24
N LYS A 197 -2.19 -11.96 5.12
CA LYS A 197 -3.49 -12.49 4.75
C LYS A 197 -4.61 -11.77 5.49
N THR A 198 -5.78 -11.71 4.88
CA THR A 198 -7.00 -11.28 5.57
C THR A 198 -7.43 -12.35 6.59
N ILE A 199 -7.90 -11.92 7.76
CA ILE A 199 -8.36 -12.82 8.82
C ILE A 199 -9.82 -13.25 8.59
N LYS A 200 -10.64 -12.34 8.08
CA LYS A 200 -12.06 -12.57 7.77
C LYS A 200 -12.30 -12.56 6.26
N GLY A 201 -13.30 -13.32 5.82
CA GLY A 201 -13.57 -13.59 4.42
C GLY A 201 -12.73 -14.76 3.89
N ARG A 202 -12.40 -14.74 2.60
CA ARG A 202 -11.38 -15.66 2.06
C ARG A 202 -10.03 -15.25 2.64
N LYS A 203 -9.26 -16.20 3.19
CA LYS A 203 -7.91 -15.97 3.76
C LYS A 203 -6.88 -15.73 2.65
N ASP A 204 -7.16 -14.73 1.84
CA ASP A 204 -6.42 -14.41 0.63
C ASP A 204 -5.20 -13.58 0.99
N LYS A 205 -4.17 -13.69 0.15
CA LYS A 205 -2.98 -12.86 0.30
C LYS A 205 -3.35 -11.42 0.02
N HIS A 206 -2.92 -10.54 0.91
CA HIS A 206 -3.24 -9.13 0.83
C HIS A 206 -2.01 -8.28 1.05
N ALA A 207 -2.12 -7.02 0.62
CA ALA A 207 -1.06 -6.04 0.78
C ALA A 207 -1.65 -4.71 1.24
N ILE A 208 -1.00 -4.11 2.24
CA ILE A 208 -1.37 -2.83 2.84
C ILE A 208 -0.12 -1.97 3.03
N ASN A 209 -0.30 -0.74 3.49
CA ASN A 209 0.78 0.14 3.88
C ASN A 209 0.81 0.38 5.38
N MET A 210 2.03 0.56 5.90
CA MET A 210 2.27 1.21 7.19
C MET A 210 3.00 2.52 6.95
N ILE A 211 2.59 3.58 7.64
CA ILE A 211 3.17 4.92 7.54
C ILE A 211 3.58 5.42 8.92
N LYS A 212 4.75 6.05 9.02
CA LYS A 212 5.14 6.82 10.22
C LYS A 212 4.56 8.23 10.14
N TYR A 213 3.77 8.64 11.12
CA TYR A 213 3.15 9.96 11.21
C TYR A 213 3.19 10.46 12.66
N ASP A 214 3.62 11.71 12.86
CA ASP A 214 3.85 12.35 14.17
C ASP A 214 4.47 11.42 15.24
N ASN A 215 5.63 10.82 14.91
CA ASN A 215 6.36 9.88 15.75
C ASN A 215 5.67 8.56 16.11
N ASP A 216 4.50 8.29 15.55
CA ASP A 216 3.78 7.02 15.68
C ASP A 216 3.58 6.32 14.32
N TYR A 217 2.91 5.18 14.31
CA TYR A 217 2.67 4.36 13.13
C TYR A 217 1.19 4.08 12.91
N TYR A 218 0.74 4.24 11.68
CA TYR A 218 -0.63 4.00 11.23
C TYR A 218 -0.62 3.15 9.97
N TYR A 219 -1.79 2.66 9.58
CA TYR A 219 -1.97 1.74 8.47
C TYR A 219 -2.95 2.31 7.45
N ILE A 220 -2.73 1.94 6.19
CA ILE A 220 -3.56 2.35 5.06
C ILE A 220 -3.80 1.14 4.17
N ASP A 221 -5.05 0.93 3.76
CA ASP A 221 -5.44 -0.04 2.74
C ASP A 221 -6.31 0.66 1.70
N ALA A 222 -5.69 1.06 0.60
CA ALA A 222 -6.38 1.73 -0.50
C ALA A 222 -7.24 0.77 -1.33
N THR A 223 -7.01 -0.54 -1.27
CA THR A 223 -7.81 -1.52 -2.00
C THR A 223 -9.15 -1.76 -1.33
N TRP A 224 -9.18 -1.81 -0.01
CA TRP A 224 -10.45 -1.82 0.73
C TRP A 224 -11.06 -0.42 0.88
N GLY A 225 -10.29 0.63 0.56
CA GLY A 225 -10.81 1.98 0.33
C GLY A 225 -11.62 2.10 -0.95
N ASP A 226 -11.17 1.43 -2.01
CA ASP A 226 -11.86 1.26 -3.29
C ASP A 226 -13.00 0.23 -3.17
N LEU A 227 -14.01 0.54 -2.36
CA LEU A 227 -15.23 -0.25 -2.28
C LEU A 227 -16.25 0.28 -3.26
N VAL A 228 -16.65 -0.58 -4.18
CA VAL A 228 -17.85 -0.38 -5.00
C VAL A 228 -19.04 -0.86 -4.19
N LEU A 229 -19.95 0.04 -3.85
CA LEU A 229 -21.23 -0.26 -3.24
C LEU A 229 -22.33 0.15 -4.23
N ASP A 230 -23.16 -0.80 -4.66
CA ASP A 230 -24.36 -0.55 -5.48
C ASP A 230 -24.17 0.45 -6.63
N ASP A 231 -23.13 0.22 -7.45
CA ASP A 231 -22.73 1.02 -8.62
C ASP A 231 -22.27 2.48 -8.34
N GLU A 232 -22.05 2.83 -7.07
CA GLU A 232 -21.48 4.12 -6.67
C GLU A 232 -20.06 3.95 -6.10
N GLU A 233 -19.13 4.76 -6.62
CA GLU A 233 -17.74 4.81 -6.14
C GLU A 233 -17.68 5.65 -4.86
N ILE A 234 -17.69 4.98 -3.70
CA ILE A 234 -17.55 5.62 -2.39
C ILE A 234 -16.17 5.27 -1.84
N ILE A 235 -15.39 6.31 -1.50
CA ILE A 235 -14.09 6.13 -0.87
C ILE A 235 -14.29 5.75 0.61
N ASN A 236 -14.00 4.49 0.95
CA ASN A 236 -14.16 4.02 2.32
C ASN A 236 -12.97 4.39 3.20
N ASN A 237 -13.10 5.52 3.89
CA ASN A 237 -12.07 6.03 4.79
C ASN A 237 -11.85 5.23 6.08
N ASN A 238 -12.61 4.16 6.33
CA ASN A 238 -12.29 3.20 7.40
C ASN A 238 -10.86 2.63 7.28
N TYR A 239 -10.33 2.61 6.07
CA TYR A 239 -9.04 2.04 5.74
C TYR A 239 -7.96 3.10 5.48
N LEU A 240 -8.24 4.35 5.82
CA LEU A 240 -7.26 5.43 5.86
C LEU A 240 -6.80 5.65 7.30
N MET A 241 -5.49 5.65 7.53
CA MET A 241 -4.87 5.98 8.82
C MET A 241 -5.53 5.25 10.01
N PHE A 242 -5.62 3.92 10.00
CA PHE A 242 -6.10 3.14 11.15
C PHE A 242 -4.95 2.67 12.03
N ASP A 243 -5.24 2.36 13.30
CA ASP A 243 -4.22 1.92 14.26
C ASP A 243 -3.85 0.43 14.13
N SER A 244 -2.80 0.02 14.85
CA SER A 244 -2.32 -1.36 14.86
C SER A 244 -3.28 -2.36 15.52
N GLN A 245 -4.20 -1.92 16.38
CA GLN A 245 -5.19 -2.81 17.00
C GLN A 245 -6.26 -3.19 15.97
N THR A 246 -6.79 -2.20 15.26
CA THR A 246 -7.66 -2.37 14.11
C THR A 246 -7.00 -3.22 13.03
N MET A 247 -5.72 -2.95 12.71
CA MET A 247 -4.95 -3.75 11.75
C MET A 247 -4.94 -5.24 12.12
N LYS A 248 -4.64 -5.58 13.37
CA LYS A 248 -4.57 -6.97 13.85
C LYS A 248 -5.91 -7.71 13.83
N GLN A 249 -7.03 -6.98 13.84
CA GLN A 249 -8.35 -7.60 13.71
C GLN A 249 -8.67 -7.96 12.25
N MET A 250 -7.99 -7.34 11.28
CA MET A 250 -8.27 -7.48 9.85
C MET A 250 -7.24 -8.34 9.13
N TYR A 251 -5.96 -8.29 9.54
CA TYR A 251 -4.88 -8.94 8.83
C TYR A 251 -3.92 -9.70 9.74
N ASP A 252 -3.43 -10.82 9.21
CA ASP A 252 -2.31 -11.59 9.71
C ASP A 252 -1.09 -11.27 8.82
N LEU A 253 -0.24 -10.33 9.27
CA LEU A 253 0.89 -9.82 8.48
C LEU A 253 2.10 -10.75 8.58
N ASP A 254 2.69 -11.09 7.43
CA ASP A 254 3.94 -11.85 7.34
C ASP A 254 5.16 -10.97 7.69
N ASP A 255 5.05 -9.66 7.46
CA ASP A 255 6.13 -8.70 7.67
C ASP A 255 6.17 -8.14 9.09
N HIS A 256 7.36 -7.74 9.55
CA HIS A 256 7.50 -6.97 10.77
C HIS A 256 6.81 -5.61 10.65
N TYR A 257 5.91 -5.31 11.59
CA TYR A 257 5.18 -4.06 11.68
C TYR A 257 5.38 -3.36 13.04
N LYS A 258 4.87 -2.14 13.18
CA LYS A 258 5.02 -1.32 14.39
C LYS A 258 3.69 -1.10 15.10
N ILE A 259 3.71 -1.10 16.42
CA ILE A 259 2.51 -0.86 17.22
C ILE A 259 2.26 0.64 17.31
N THR A 260 1.01 1.03 17.05
CA THR A 260 0.50 2.38 17.30
C THR A 260 0.43 2.59 18.81
N LYS A 261 1.07 3.64 19.32
CA LYS A 261 1.12 3.94 20.75
C LYS A 261 -0.02 4.87 21.19
N ASN A 262 -0.38 5.81 20.32
CA ASN A 262 -1.43 6.78 20.50
C ASN A 262 -2.23 6.85 19.19
N ASP A 263 -3.54 6.65 19.26
CA ASP A 263 -4.45 6.60 18.11
C ASP A 263 -4.95 7.99 17.67
N LYS A 264 -4.36 9.07 18.21
CA LYS A 264 -4.74 10.47 17.95
C LYS A 264 -4.88 10.83 16.48
N HIS A 265 -4.01 10.28 15.61
CA HIS A 265 -4.03 10.58 14.17
C HIS A 265 -4.74 9.51 13.35
N THR A 266 -5.65 8.76 13.97
CA THR A 266 -6.60 7.95 13.21
C THR A 266 -7.50 8.83 12.35
N TYR A 267 -7.94 8.36 11.18
CA TYR A 267 -8.79 9.14 10.26
C TYR A 267 -9.97 9.80 10.98
N PHE A 268 -10.72 9.00 11.75
CA PHE A 268 -11.89 9.50 12.47
C PHE A 268 -11.54 10.56 13.52
N LYS A 269 -10.37 10.53 14.14
CA LYS A 269 -9.96 11.56 15.10
C LYS A 269 -9.48 12.83 14.42
N GLU A 270 -8.76 12.71 13.30
CA GLU A 270 -8.33 13.86 12.48
C GLU A 270 -9.52 14.62 11.87
N GLU A 271 -10.53 13.90 11.38
CA GLU A 271 -11.76 14.50 10.84
C GLU A 271 -12.77 14.89 11.96
N GLY A 272 -12.47 14.53 13.21
CA GLY A 272 -13.37 14.72 14.35
C GLY A 272 -14.71 14.00 14.17
N LEU A 273 -14.68 12.81 13.59
CA LEU A 273 -15.78 11.89 13.35
C LEU A 273 -15.77 10.69 14.32
N TYR A 274 -14.90 10.73 15.34
CA TYR A 274 -14.86 9.77 16.45
C TYR A 274 -15.67 10.28 17.65
N PHE A 275 -16.48 9.41 18.25
CA PHE A 275 -17.40 9.78 19.34
C PHE A 275 -17.35 8.78 20.52
N ASP A 276 -16.98 9.30 21.69
CA ASP A 276 -17.06 8.60 22.98
C ASP A 276 -18.41 8.79 23.69
N LEU A 277 -19.29 9.64 23.13
CA LEU A 277 -20.62 9.92 23.66
C LEU A 277 -21.61 10.08 22.51
N TYR A 278 -22.84 9.58 22.68
CA TYR A 278 -23.91 9.80 21.71
C TYR A 278 -24.61 11.14 21.98
N GLN A 279 -24.29 12.15 21.16
CA GLN A 279 -24.85 13.50 21.28
C GLN A 279 -25.43 13.97 19.94
N LEU A 280 -26.76 14.04 19.85
CA LEU A 280 -27.48 14.41 18.62
C LEU A 280 -27.00 15.74 18.04
N ASN A 281 -26.81 16.78 18.86
CA ASN A 281 -26.38 18.09 18.39
C ASN A 281 -24.98 18.04 17.73
N THR A 282 -24.06 17.26 18.31
CA THR A 282 -22.70 17.08 17.79
C THR A 282 -22.72 16.31 16.47
N LEU A 283 -23.54 15.24 16.37
CA LEU A 283 -23.75 14.50 15.12
C LEU A 283 -24.38 15.38 14.04
N LYS A 284 -25.41 16.18 14.38
CA LYS A 284 -26.07 17.13 13.45
C LYS A 284 -25.08 18.16 12.91
N ALA A 285 -24.23 18.72 13.77
CA ALA A 285 -23.20 19.67 13.36
C ALA A 285 -22.18 19.06 12.38
N LYS A 286 -21.91 17.75 12.46
CA LYS A 286 -21.05 17.04 11.50
C LYS A 286 -21.78 16.71 10.21
N ILE A 287 -23.02 16.24 10.27
CA ILE A 287 -23.87 16.02 9.10
C ILE A 287 -24.01 17.29 8.27
N ASN A 288 -24.32 18.43 8.90
CA ASN A 288 -24.49 19.71 8.21
C ASN A 288 -23.24 20.24 7.49
N LYS A 289 -22.04 19.72 7.84
CA LYS A 289 -20.79 20.06 7.16
C LYS A 289 -20.52 19.17 5.94
N ASN A 290 -21.25 18.06 5.82
CA ASN A 290 -21.17 17.17 4.69
C ASN A 290 -22.37 17.38 3.76
N GLN A 291 -22.22 17.03 2.49
CA GLN A 291 -23.25 17.33 1.50
C GLN A 291 -24.33 16.24 1.43
N ARG A 292 -23.92 14.97 1.25
CA ARG A 292 -24.84 13.83 1.01
C ARG A 292 -24.47 12.56 1.76
N GLU A 293 -23.39 12.59 2.54
CA GLU A 293 -22.93 11.42 3.25
C GLU A 293 -22.15 11.80 4.51
N CYS A 294 -22.10 10.92 5.50
CA CYS A 294 -21.29 11.12 6.69
C CYS A 294 -20.88 9.77 7.29
N TYR A 295 -19.60 9.66 7.64
CA TYR A 295 -19.07 8.54 8.41
C TYR A 295 -18.93 8.91 9.88
N PHE A 296 -19.28 7.99 10.76
CA PHE A 296 -19.07 8.09 12.19
C PHE A 296 -18.35 6.86 12.71
N GLN A 297 -17.43 7.04 13.64
CA GLN A 297 -16.87 5.97 14.46
C GLN A 297 -17.23 6.23 15.92
N PHE A 298 -17.65 5.18 16.62
CA PHE A 298 -18.02 5.26 18.03
C PHE A 298 -17.07 4.41 18.88
N SER A 299 -16.92 4.78 20.15
CA SER A 299 -16.29 3.90 21.14
C SER A 299 -17.06 2.57 21.27
N ASN A 300 -16.42 1.56 21.85
CA ASN A 300 -17.06 0.25 22.04
C ASN A 300 -18.32 0.32 22.91
N GLU A 301 -18.31 1.21 23.91
CA GLU A 301 -19.38 1.42 24.87
C GLU A 301 -20.60 2.09 24.23
N VAL A 302 -20.38 2.98 23.26
CA VAL A 302 -21.43 3.78 22.64
C VAL A 302 -21.99 3.16 21.37
N TYR A 303 -21.18 2.39 20.63
CA TYR A 303 -21.51 1.93 19.28
C TYR A 303 -22.86 1.23 19.15
N ASN A 304 -23.21 0.32 20.07
CA ASN A 304 -24.44 -0.46 19.95
C ASN A 304 -25.69 0.42 20.11
N ASP A 305 -25.69 1.37 21.05
CA ASP A 305 -26.79 2.33 21.22
C ASP A 305 -26.86 3.28 20.02
N ALA A 306 -25.71 3.80 19.56
CA ALA A 306 -25.65 4.65 18.38
C ALA A 306 -26.20 3.96 17.13
N LYS A 307 -25.81 2.70 16.90
CA LYS A 307 -26.31 1.86 15.81
C LYS A 307 -27.81 1.69 15.89
N GLU A 308 -28.34 1.29 17.04
CA GLU A 308 -29.77 1.09 17.21
C GLU A 308 -30.56 2.39 16.98
N ARG A 309 -30.06 3.50 17.52
CA ARG A 309 -30.72 4.81 17.40
C ARG A 309 -30.76 5.34 15.98
N LEU A 310 -29.60 5.35 15.31
CA LEU A 310 -29.47 5.87 13.94
C LEU A 310 -30.19 4.99 12.92
N THR A 311 -30.15 3.67 13.07
CA THR A 311 -30.67 2.73 12.04
C THR A 311 -32.10 2.26 12.29
N LYS A 312 -32.59 2.29 13.55
CA LYS A 312 -33.91 1.72 13.91
C LYS A 312 -34.84 2.67 14.65
N LYS A 313 -34.32 3.59 15.48
CA LYS A 313 -35.16 4.51 16.30
C LYS A 313 -35.40 5.88 15.63
N GLY A 314 -35.01 6.03 14.36
CA GLY A 314 -35.32 7.21 13.55
C GLY A 314 -34.44 8.43 13.83
N ASP A 315 -33.35 8.32 14.62
CA ASP A 315 -32.49 9.47 14.87
C ASP A 315 -31.82 9.98 13.58
N ALA A 316 -31.54 9.13 12.60
CA ALA A 316 -31.01 9.58 11.30
C ALA A 316 -31.95 10.58 10.59
N TYR A 317 -33.26 10.31 10.53
CA TYR A 317 -34.26 11.22 9.94
C TYR A 317 -34.50 12.49 10.77
N ARG A 318 -34.17 12.48 12.07
CA ARG A 318 -34.17 13.69 12.91
C ARG A 318 -32.95 14.57 12.66
N LEU A 319 -31.83 13.95 12.30
CA LEU A 319 -30.57 14.65 12.03
C LEU A 319 -30.53 15.19 10.60
N ILE A 320 -31.08 14.44 9.64
CA ILE A 320 -31.11 14.74 8.21
C ILE A 320 -32.57 14.99 7.82
N GLU A 321 -32.98 16.26 7.88
CA GLU A 321 -34.35 16.66 7.60
C GLU A 321 -34.58 16.84 6.09
N GLY A 322 -35.80 16.55 5.62
CA GLY A 322 -36.22 16.82 4.24
C GLY A 322 -35.75 15.81 3.19
N VAL A 323 -35.41 14.59 3.59
CA VAL A 323 -35.01 13.50 2.69
C VAL A 323 -35.99 12.33 2.76
N ASP A 324 -36.25 11.70 1.60
CA ASP A 324 -37.20 10.59 1.49
C ASP A 324 -36.58 9.25 1.92
N HIS A 325 -35.26 9.12 1.78
CA HIS A 325 -34.54 7.88 2.06
C HIS A 325 -33.15 8.18 2.62
N ILE A 326 -32.75 7.43 3.65
CA ILE A 326 -31.39 7.43 4.20
C ILE A 326 -30.87 5.99 4.16
N GLN A 327 -29.77 5.80 3.42
CA GLN A 327 -29.02 4.54 3.43
C GLN A 327 -28.08 4.52 4.63
N TYR A 328 -27.89 3.33 5.20
CA TYR A 328 -26.94 3.12 6.29
C TYR A 328 -26.09 1.88 6.05
N ILE A 329 -24.80 1.99 6.34
CA ILE A 329 -23.87 0.86 6.32
C ILE A 329 -23.14 0.83 7.65
N THR A 330 -23.19 -0.32 8.32
CA THR A 330 -22.57 -0.50 9.64
C THR A 330 -21.43 -1.48 9.56
N ASN A 331 -20.31 -1.16 10.21
CA ASN A 331 -19.20 -2.08 10.39
C ASN A 331 -19.00 -2.36 11.88
N ASP A 332 -19.56 -3.48 12.35
CA ASP A 332 -19.53 -3.85 13.77
C ASP A 332 -18.12 -4.12 14.30
N GLN A 333 -17.19 -4.46 13.43
CA GLN A 333 -15.79 -4.66 13.79
C GLN A 333 -15.08 -3.33 14.00
N LEU A 334 -15.28 -2.38 13.10
CA LEU A 334 -14.63 -1.06 13.14
C LEU A 334 -15.40 -0.02 13.95
N LYS A 335 -16.60 -0.40 14.44
CA LYS A 335 -17.53 0.47 15.17
C LYS A 335 -17.94 1.70 14.37
N THR A 336 -18.09 1.53 13.05
CA THR A 336 -18.41 2.64 12.15
C THR A 336 -19.83 2.55 11.62
N ILE A 337 -20.46 3.71 11.42
CA ILE A 337 -21.76 3.87 10.79
C ILE A 337 -21.59 4.91 9.69
N TYR A 338 -21.88 4.52 8.46
CA TYR A 338 -21.99 5.38 7.30
C TYR A 338 -23.46 5.70 7.07
N LEU A 339 -23.77 6.97 6.83
CA LEU A 339 -25.08 7.44 6.42
C LEU A 339 -24.95 8.14 5.07
N LYS A 340 -25.91 7.91 4.18
CA LYS A 340 -26.03 8.58 2.89
C LYS A 340 -27.48 8.99 2.63
N TRP A 341 -27.69 10.20 2.11
CA TRP A 341 -29.01 10.79 1.92
C TRP A 341 -29.10 11.64 0.65
#